data_AF-A0A2P8Q3W4-F1
#
_entry.id   AF-A0A2P8Q3W4-F1
#
_cell.length_a   1.000
_cell.length_b   1.000
_cell.length_c   1.000
_cell.angle_alpha   90.00
_cell.angle_beta   90.00
_cell.angle_gamma   90.00
#
_symmetry.space_group_name_H-M   'P 1'
#
loop_
_entity.id
_entity.type
_entity.pdbx_description
1 polymer ?
#
loop_
_entity_poly.entity_id
_entity_poly.type
_entity_poly.pdbx_seq_one_letter_code
_entity_poly.pdbx_strand_id
1 'polypeptide(L)'
;MQGTVDGFSYGTVTPLTAYVMACLGAALGLRCITRSLRNDQSWRPGWLALGAASIGCGIWTMHFIAMIGFQVEESRIRYDVGLTILSLAVAIAVVGVGVFAVGYRGANTATLLIAGTFTGLGVAAMHYIGMAAIRLNGDLRYEIRTVALSVLIAVVAATAALWAAVAIRGFLTSLAASLVMGVAVTGMHYTGMAAVSVHLHGAAGAPDSGDSAHSLLLPMLIGPVLFLALAGVVVMFDPMLVLGDGDWNRTASGRRTPAPGAEPPAWSGSAFEAPRRTGRRAYEPGGTGRRDG
;
A
#
# COMPACT_ATOMS: atom_id res chain seq x y z
N MET A 1 -36.98 21.13 -3.02
CA MET A 1 -36.69 21.24 -1.58
C MET A 1 -35.22 20.90 -1.40
N GLN A 2 -34.46 21.71 -0.67
CA GLN A 2 -33.08 21.39 -0.35
C GLN A 2 -33.11 20.26 0.67
N GLY A 3 -32.78 19.04 0.27
CA GLY A 3 -32.63 17.93 1.21
C GLY A 3 -31.48 18.25 2.14
N THR A 4 -31.76 18.38 3.43
CA THR A 4 -30.74 18.43 4.48
C THR A 4 -29.93 17.14 4.40
N VAL A 5 -28.65 17.27 4.05
CA VAL A 5 -27.71 16.14 4.01
C VAL A 5 -27.25 15.91 5.45
N ASP A 6 -28.00 15.09 6.18
CA ASP A 6 -27.55 14.61 7.49
C ASP A 6 -26.52 13.49 7.25
N GLY A 7 -25.25 13.89 7.10
CA GLY A 7 -24.11 12.97 6.94
C GLY A 7 -23.81 12.07 8.15
N PHE A 8 -24.72 11.98 9.12
CA PHE A 8 -24.53 11.37 10.44
C PHE A 8 -25.77 10.61 10.95
N SER A 9 -26.49 9.88 10.09
CA SER A 9 -27.69 9.13 10.53
C SER A 9 -27.39 8.05 11.62
N TYR A 10 -26.13 7.60 11.75
CA TYR A 10 -25.60 6.76 12.85
C TYR A 10 -24.55 7.48 13.73
N GLY A 11 -24.46 8.81 13.65
CA GLY A 11 -23.44 9.61 14.34
C GLY A 11 -22.01 9.39 13.81
N THR A 12 -21.00 9.61 14.65
CA THR A 12 -19.57 9.44 14.32
C THR A 12 -19.13 7.98 14.13
N VAL A 13 -20.05 7.01 14.28
CA VAL A 13 -19.71 5.58 14.23
C VAL A 13 -19.36 5.14 12.81
N THR A 14 -20.17 5.50 11.81
CA THR A 14 -19.91 5.15 10.40
C THR A 14 -18.58 5.71 9.85
N PRO A 15 -18.23 7.00 10.02
CA PRO A 15 -16.92 7.50 9.58
C PRO A 15 -15.77 6.85 10.34
N LEU A 16 -15.95 6.54 11.62
CA LEU A 16 -14.94 5.86 12.42
C LEU A 16 -14.73 4.42 11.96
N THR A 17 -15.80 3.66 11.71
CA THR A 17 -15.72 2.29 11.18
C THR A 17 -15.07 2.29 9.79
N ALA A 18 -15.47 3.22 8.92
CA ALA A 18 -14.86 3.40 7.61
C ALA A 18 -13.34 3.65 7.73
N TYR A 19 -12.93 4.57 8.61
CA TYR A 19 -11.52 4.84 8.91
C TYR A 19 -10.77 3.60 9.41
N VAL A 20 -11.33 2.88 10.39
CA VAL A 20 -10.72 1.65 10.92
C VAL A 20 -10.53 0.61 9.81
N MET A 21 -11.51 0.43 8.93
CA MET A 21 -11.40 -0.52 7.81
C MET A 21 -10.33 -0.10 6.80
N ALA A 22 -10.17 1.20 6.53
CA ALA A 22 -9.07 1.69 5.71
C ALA A 22 -7.70 1.41 6.36
N CYS A 23 -7.58 1.69 7.67
CA CYS A 23 -6.35 1.40 8.43
C CYS A 23 -6.03 -0.10 8.44
N LEU A 24 -7.03 -0.97 8.62
CA LEU A 24 -6.86 -2.42 8.60
C LEU A 24 -6.34 -2.90 7.23
N GLY A 25 -6.98 -2.48 6.13
CA GLY A 25 -6.51 -2.83 4.78
C GLY A 25 -5.10 -2.33 4.49
N ALA A 26 -4.78 -1.10 4.91
CA ALA A 26 -3.45 -0.52 4.78
C ALA A 26 -2.39 -1.27 5.61
N ALA A 27 -2.70 -1.61 6.87
CA ALA A 27 -1.80 -2.32 7.76
C ALA A 27 -1.49 -3.73 7.25
N LEU A 28 -2.52 -4.47 6.83
CA LEU A 28 -2.37 -5.81 6.27
C LEU A 28 -1.60 -5.78 4.96
N GLY A 29 -1.94 -4.86 4.06
CA GLY A 29 -1.25 -4.75 2.77
C GLY A 29 0.21 -4.37 2.92
N LEU A 30 0.51 -3.37 3.75
CA LEU A 30 1.87 -2.93 4.02
C LEU A 30 2.74 -4.07 4.57
N ARG A 31 2.19 -4.91 5.45
CA ARG A 31 2.89 -6.09 5.98
C ARG A 31 3.16 -7.14 4.91
N CYS A 32 2.15 -7.49 4.11
CA CYS A 32 2.29 -8.45 3.02
C CYS A 32 3.36 -8.00 2.00
N ILE A 33 3.36 -6.71 1.64
CA ILE A 33 4.33 -6.14 0.70
C ILE A 33 5.73 -6.13 1.31
N THR A 34 5.88 -5.64 2.54
CA THR A 34 7.18 -5.59 3.23
C THR A 34 7.78 -6.99 3.40
N ARG A 35 6.94 -8.00 3.68
CA ARG A 35 7.37 -9.40 3.76
C ARG A 35 7.88 -9.92 2.41
N SER A 36 7.12 -9.70 1.33
CA SER A 36 7.49 -10.13 -0.01
C SER A 36 8.87 -9.59 -0.43
N LEU A 37 9.15 -8.35 -0.07
CA LEU A 37 10.41 -7.67 -0.40
C LEU A 37 11.61 -8.15 0.42
N ARG A 38 11.40 -8.82 1.56
CA ARG A 38 12.47 -9.17 2.51
C ARG A 38 12.81 -10.65 2.57
N ASN A 39 11.87 -11.52 2.21
CA ASN A 39 12.06 -12.96 2.33
C ASN A 39 12.23 -13.60 0.95
N ASP A 40 13.48 -13.83 0.55
CA ASP A 40 13.85 -14.41 -0.75
C ASP A 40 13.35 -15.85 -0.94
N GLN A 41 13.04 -16.56 0.15
CA GLN A 41 12.50 -17.93 0.13
C GLN A 41 10.96 -17.98 0.06
N SER A 42 10.27 -16.84 0.08
CA SER A 42 8.80 -16.82 0.03
C SER A 42 8.26 -16.57 -1.36
N TRP A 43 7.02 -17.01 -1.61
CA TRP A 43 6.31 -16.77 -2.87
C TRP A 43 5.99 -15.29 -3.05
N ARG A 44 6.98 -14.53 -3.55
CA ARG A 44 6.92 -13.07 -3.74
C ARG A 44 5.62 -12.56 -4.40
N PRO A 45 5.19 -13.09 -5.56
CA PRO A 45 3.98 -12.58 -6.21
C PRO A 45 2.70 -12.90 -5.41
N GLY A 46 2.65 -14.01 -4.67
CA GLY A 46 1.49 -14.34 -3.82
C GLY A 46 1.28 -13.32 -2.70
N TRP A 47 2.37 -12.89 -2.04
CA TRP A 47 2.30 -11.87 -1.00
C TRP A 47 2.01 -10.47 -1.53
N LEU A 48 2.53 -10.11 -2.71
CA LEU A 48 2.18 -8.85 -3.37
C LEU A 48 0.70 -8.83 -3.76
N ALA A 49 0.18 -9.94 -4.29
CA ALA A 49 -1.23 -10.09 -4.62
C ALA A 49 -2.13 -9.99 -3.38
N LEU A 50 -1.76 -10.70 -2.30
CA LEU A 50 -2.49 -10.64 -1.02
C LEU A 50 -2.49 -9.22 -0.44
N GLY A 51 -1.35 -8.53 -0.52
CA GLY A 51 -1.23 -7.15 -0.02
C GLY A 51 -2.04 -6.15 -0.83
N ALA A 52 -1.99 -6.26 -2.17
CA ALA A 52 -2.79 -5.43 -3.06
C ALA A 52 -4.29 -5.66 -2.88
N ALA A 53 -4.71 -6.92 -2.78
CA ALA A 53 -6.10 -7.27 -2.50
C ALA A 53 -6.55 -6.74 -1.13
N SER A 54 -5.69 -6.80 -0.10
CA SER A 54 -6.01 -6.25 1.23
C SER A 54 -6.20 -4.74 1.21
N ILE A 55 -5.32 -4.00 0.52
CA ILE A 55 -5.47 -2.54 0.37
C ILE A 55 -6.71 -2.22 -0.45
N GLY A 56 -6.92 -2.88 -1.60
CA GLY A 56 -8.08 -2.67 -2.46
C GLY A 56 -9.40 -2.94 -1.74
N CYS A 57 -9.51 -4.09 -1.05
CA CYS A 57 -10.67 -4.43 -0.22
C CYS A 57 -10.87 -3.43 0.91
N GLY A 58 -9.81 -2.96 1.57
CA GLY A 58 -9.90 -1.95 2.63
C GLY A 58 -10.42 -0.60 2.13
N ILE A 59 -9.88 -0.10 1.02
CA ILE A 59 -10.32 1.17 0.40
C ILE A 59 -11.78 1.06 -0.05
N TRP A 60 -12.14 -0.03 -0.73
CA TRP A 60 -13.51 -0.26 -1.20
C TRP A 60 -14.50 -0.41 -0.03
N THR A 61 -14.13 -1.16 1.01
CA THR A 61 -14.98 -1.35 2.19
C THR A 61 -15.17 -0.03 2.94
N MET A 62 -14.10 0.75 3.10
CA MET A 62 -14.19 2.10 3.68
C MET A 62 -15.17 2.97 2.88
N HIS A 63 -15.02 2.99 1.55
CA HIS A 63 -15.88 3.79 0.67
C HIS A 63 -17.35 3.44 0.87
N PHE A 64 -17.72 2.16 0.79
CA PHE A 64 -19.12 1.75 0.92
C PHE A 64 -19.68 1.90 2.33
N ILE A 65 -18.88 1.69 3.38
CA ILE A 65 -19.32 1.96 4.77
C ILE A 65 -19.59 3.45 4.96
N ALA A 66 -18.72 4.32 4.45
CA ALA A 66 -18.92 5.76 4.52
C ALA A 66 -20.14 6.22 3.71
N MET A 67 -20.36 5.61 2.54
CA MET A 67 -21.55 5.83 1.71
C MET A 67 -22.86 5.40 2.39
N ILE A 68 -22.87 4.27 3.10
CA ILE A 68 -24.05 3.84 3.88
C ILE A 68 -24.38 4.86 4.99
N GLY A 69 -23.35 5.48 5.58
CA GLY A 69 -23.51 6.55 6.56
C GLY A 69 -24.11 7.84 5.99
N PHE A 70 -23.92 8.10 4.69
CA PHE A 70 -24.58 9.18 3.96
C PHE A 70 -26.00 8.75 3.56
N GLN A 71 -26.97 8.94 4.45
CA GLN A 71 -28.39 8.79 4.14
C GLN A 71 -28.95 10.12 3.64
N VAL A 72 -29.68 10.10 2.52
CA VAL A 72 -30.57 11.20 2.14
C VAL A 72 -31.97 10.79 2.61
N GLU A 73 -32.46 11.47 3.66
CA GLU A 73 -33.71 11.15 4.38
C GLU A 73 -34.97 11.00 3.50
N GLU A 74 -34.95 11.50 2.27
CA GLU A 74 -36.12 11.52 1.38
C GLU A 74 -36.08 10.50 0.22
N SER A 75 -35.06 9.65 0.07
CA SER A 75 -35.04 8.69 -1.05
C SER A 75 -34.36 7.35 -0.75
N ARG A 76 -35.01 6.24 -1.17
CA ARG A 76 -34.40 4.90 -1.15
C ARG A 76 -33.32 4.83 -2.25
N ILE A 77 -32.07 5.08 -1.88
CA ILE A 77 -30.90 4.94 -2.76
C ILE A 77 -30.79 3.48 -3.20
N ARG A 78 -30.94 3.17 -4.49
CA ARG A 78 -30.65 1.82 -5.02
C ARG A 78 -29.19 1.73 -5.42
N TYR A 79 -28.58 0.55 -5.27
CA TYR A 79 -27.21 0.30 -5.73
C TYR A 79 -27.20 -0.67 -6.90
N ASP A 80 -26.47 -0.32 -7.96
CA ASP A 80 -26.18 -1.23 -9.05
C ASP A 80 -25.08 -2.22 -8.63
N VAL A 81 -25.45 -3.50 -8.52
CA VAL A 81 -24.53 -4.58 -8.10
C VAL A 81 -23.37 -4.71 -9.09
N GLY A 82 -23.61 -4.53 -10.39
CA GLY A 82 -22.59 -4.66 -11.42
C GLY A 82 -21.53 -3.57 -11.30
N LEU A 83 -21.95 -2.31 -11.14
CA LEU A 83 -21.02 -1.19 -10.94
C LEU A 83 -20.26 -1.31 -9.61
N THR A 84 -20.89 -1.87 -8.59
CA THR A 84 -20.25 -2.03 -7.29
C THR A 84 -19.18 -3.13 -7.29
N ILE A 85 -19.44 -4.24 -7.97
CA ILE A 85 -18.42 -5.29 -8.18
C ILE A 85 -17.31 -4.75 -9.09
N LEU A 86 -17.67 -3.97 -10.12
CA LEU A 86 -16.69 -3.33 -10.99
C LEU A 86 -15.77 -2.38 -10.21
N SER A 87 -16.31 -1.58 -9.28
CA SER A 87 -15.50 -0.69 -8.46
C SER A 87 -14.52 -1.47 -7.58
N LEU A 88 -14.95 -2.60 -6.98
CA LEU A 88 -14.07 -3.50 -6.23
C LEU A 88 -12.94 -4.06 -7.12
N ALA A 89 -13.29 -4.56 -8.31
CA ALA A 89 -12.34 -5.12 -9.25
C ALA A 89 -11.32 -4.07 -9.70
N VAL A 90 -11.77 -2.85 -10.01
CA VAL A 90 -10.91 -1.71 -10.33
C VAL A 90 -9.97 -1.41 -9.17
N ALA A 91 -10.48 -1.36 -7.92
CA ALA A 91 -9.67 -1.10 -6.73
C ALA A 91 -8.49 -2.09 -6.61
N ILE A 92 -8.79 -3.38 -6.69
CA ILE A 92 -7.79 -4.45 -6.55
C ILE A 92 -6.80 -4.41 -7.71
N ALA A 93 -7.27 -4.21 -8.94
CA ALA A 93 -6.42 -4.17 -10.13
C ALA A 93 -5.44 -2.98 -10.11
N VAL A 94 -5.92 -1.76 -9.84
CA VAL A 94 -5.07 -0.55 -9.89
C VAL A 94 -4.09 -0.46 -8.72
N VAL A 95 -4.49 -0.94 -7.55
CA VAL A 95 -3.57 -1.10 -6.41
C VAL A 95 -2.57 -2.21 -6.71
N GLY A 96 -3.01 -3.32 -7.29
CA GLY A 96 -2.16 -4.43 -7.74
C GLY A 96 -1.07 -3.96 -8.70
N VAL A 97 -1.43 -3.24 -9.76
CA VAL A 97 -0.45 -2.69 -10.71
C VAL A 97 0.58 -1.81 -10.02
N GLY A 98 0.16 -0.92 -9.11
CA GLY A 98 1.08 -0.04 -8.37
C GLY A 98 2.03 -0.81 -7.46
N VAL A 99 1.49 -1.75 -6.68
CA VAL A 99 2.25 -2.59 -5.75
C VAL A 99 3.23 -3.50 -6.49
N PHE A 100 2.82 -4.12 -7.59
CA PHE A 100 3.69 -4.95 -8.42
C PHE A 100 4.76 -4.11 -9.13
N ALA A 101 4.40 -2.95 -9.67
CA ALA A 101 5.37 -2.06 -10.31
C ALA A 101 6.51 -1.68 -9.35
N VAL A 102 6.17 -1.27 -8.13
CA VAL A 102 7.15 -0.91 -7.09
C VAL A 102 7.85 -2.15 -6.53
N GLY A 103 7.14 -3.27 -6.41
CA GLY A 103 7.68 -4.52 -5.90
C GLY A 103 8.78 -5.13 -6.78
N TYR A 104 8.67 -4.99 -8.10
CA TYR A 104 9.64 -5.52 -9.05
C TYR A 104 10.68 -4.50 -9.52
N ARG A 105 10.30 -3.23 -9.70
CA ARG A 105 11.21 -2.17 -10.19
C ARG A 105 11.89 -1.38 -9.07
N GLY A 106 11.47 -1.57 -7.83
CA GLY A 106 11.98 -0.85 -6.66
C GLY A 106 11.42 0.57 -6.53
N ALA A 107 11.90 1.28 -5.50
CA ALA A 107 11.42 2.60 -5.10
C ALA A 107 12.09 3.78 -5.84
N ASN A 108 12.41 3.64 -7.13
CA ASN A 108 12.94 4.77 -7.89
C ASN A 108 11.89 5.89 -7.96
N THR A 109 12.30 7.15 -7.88
CA THR A 109 11.41 8.32 -7.89
C THR A 109 10.48 8.30 -9.11
N ALA A 110 10.99 7.97 -10.29
CA ALA A 110 10.18 7.84 -11.50
C ALA A 110 9.13 6.73 -11.39
N THR A 111 9.48 5.58 -10.81
CA THR A 111 8.56 4.46 -10.60
C THR A 111 7.46 4.84 -9.61
N LEU A 112 7.81 5.49 -8.49
CA LEU A 112 6.82 5.93 -7.49
C LEU A 112 5.87 6.99 -8.04
N LEU A 113 6.36 7.92 -8.87
CA LEU A 113 5.52 8.94 -9.49
C LEU A 113 4.55 8.32 -10.51
N ILE A 114 5.04 7.45 -11.39
CA ILE A 114 4.19 6.81 -12.42
C ILE A 114 3.19 5.86 -11.76
N ALA A 115 3.66 4.97 -10.88
CA ALA A 115 2.81 4.00 -10.19
C ALA A 115 1.82 4.70 -9.24
N GLY A 116 2.27 5.73 -8.51
CA GLY A 116 1.40 6.50 -7.60
C GLY A 116 0.35 7.31 -8.34
N THR A 117 0.69 7.92 -9.47
CA THR A 117 -0.30 8.61 -10.32
C THR A 117 -1.32 7.61 -10.87
N PHE A 118 -0.87 6.47 -11.39
CA PHE A 118 -1.76 5.44 -11.92
C PHE A 118 -2.68 4.86 -10.83
N THR A 119 -2.13 4.47 -9.69
CA THR A 119 -2.91 3.92 -8.57
C THR A 119 -3.84 4.99 -7.99
N GLY A 120 -3.40 6.24 -7.85
CA GLY A 120 -4.23 7.33 -7.34
C GLY A 120 -5.41 7.66 -8.27
N LEU A 121 -5.17 7.76 -9.57
CA LEU A 121 -6.25 7.91 -10.57
C LEU A 121 -7.20 6.72 -10.56
N GLY A 122 -6.67 5.50 -10.39
CA GLY A 122 -7.47 4.29 -10.26
C GLY A 122 -8.35 4.27 -9.00
N VAL A 123 -7.83 4.72 -7.86
CA VAL A 123 -8.59 4.83 -6.61
C VAL A 123 -9.64 5.93 -6.72
N ALA A 124 -9.34 7.06 -7.36
CA ALA A 124 -10.34 8.07 -7.67
C ALA A 124 -11.41 7.53 -8.62
N ALA A 125 -11.03 6.79 -9.67
CA ALA A 125 -11.98 6.14 -10.57
C ALA A 125 -12.89 5.16 -9.81
N MET A 126 -12.34 4.34 -8.90
CA MET A 126 -13.14 3.47 -8.04
C MET A 126 -14.17 4.26 -7.23
N HIS A 127 -13.75 5.37 -6.61
CA HIS A 127 -14.64 6.25 -5.85
C HIS A 127 -15.79 6.76 -6.72
N TYR A 128 -15.51 7.30 -7.91
CA TYR A 128 -16.56 7.83 -8.77
C TYR A 128 -17.42 6.74 -9.44
N ILE A 129 -16.89 5.56 -9.73
CA ILE A 129 -17.68 4.39 -10.15
C ILE A 129 -18.61 3.94 -9.02
N GLY A 130 -18.13 3.94 -7.78
CA GLY A 130 -18.94 3.67 -6.58
C GLY A 130 -20.06 4.70 -6.40
N MET A 131 -19.77 5.98 -6.63
CA MET A 131 -20.79 7.04 -6.65
C MET A 131 -21.78 6.89 -7.81
N ALA A 132 -21.33 6.46 -8.99
CA ALA A 132 -22.21 6.18 -10.13
C ALA A 132 -23.11 4.96 -9.92
N ALA A 133 -22.76 4.06 -8.98
CA ALA A 133 -23.60 2.93 -8.61
C ALA A 133 -24.87 3.37 -7.86
N ILE A 134 -24.89 4.59 -7.32
CA ILE A 134 -26.04 5.19 -6.63
C ILE A 134 -27.11 5.54 -7.67
N ARG A 135 -28.26 4.88 -7.60
CA ARG A 135 -29.47 5.24 -8.33
C ARG A 135 -30.41 5.96 -7.37
N LEU A 136 -30.52 7.26 -7.54
CA LEU A 136 -31.47 8.13 -6.83
C LEU A 136 -32.36 8.88 -7.84
N ASN A 137 -33.56 9.28 -7.43
CA ASN A 137 -34.47 10.09 -8.24
C ASN A 137 -34.07 11.57 -8.20
N GLY A 138 -32.87 11.89 -8.69
CA GLY A 138 -32.31 13.24 -8.70
C GLY A 138 -30.96 13.30 -9.41
N ASP A 139 -30.50 14.51 -9.71
CA ASP A 139 -29.21 14.72 -10.37
C ASP A 139 -28.11 15.02 -9.34
N LEU A 140 -26.98 14.31 -9.46
CA LEU A 140 -25.75 14.60 -8.74
C LEU A 140 -24.95 15.63 -9.54
N ARG A 141 -24.85 16.86 -9.02
CA ARG A 141 -23.97 17.88 -9.60
C ARG A 141 -22.65 17.91 -8.86
N TYR A 142 -21.57 17.78 -9.63
CA TYR A 142 -20.21 17.78 -9.14
C TYR A 142 -19.53 19.13 -9.38
N GLU A 143 -18.91 19.69 -8.34
CA GLU A 143 -18.05 20.86 -8.48
C GLU A 143 -16.64 20.41 -8.92
N ILE A 144 -16.24 20.80 -10.13
CA ILE A 144 -15.03 20.29 -10.80
C ILE A 144 -13.76 20.57 -9.99
N ARG A 145 -13.67 21.71 -9.28
CA ARG A 145 -12.45 22.06 -8.53
C ARG A 145 -12.25 21.14 -7.32
N THR A 146 -13.33 20.83 -6.61
CA THR A 146 -13.31 19.95 -5.43
C THR A 146 -13.10 18.50 -5.84
N VAL A 147 -13.65 18.07 -6.99
CA VAL A 147 -13.32 16.78 -7.63
C VAL A 147 -11.83 16.69 -7.95
N ALA A 148 -11.27 17.72 -8.59
CA ALA A 148 -9.84 17.76 -8.92
C ALA A 148 -8.97 17.73 -7.66
N LEU A 149 -9.37 18.40 -6.59
CA LEU A 149 -8.69 18.36 -5.30
C LEU A 149 -8.73 16.94 -4.70
N SER A 150 -9.87 16.27 -4.72
CA SER A 150 -10.00 14.88 -4.26
C SER A 150 -9.08 13.94 -5.07
N VAL A 151 -9.03 14.09 -6.40
CA VAL A 151 -8.11 13.33 -7.27
C VAL A 151 -6.65 13.61 -6.92
N LEU A 152 -6.28 14.86 -6.67
CA LEU A 152 -4.93 15.23 -6.25
C LEU A 152 -4.56 14.57 -4.92
N ILE A 153 -5.46 14.59 -3.94
CA ILE A 153 -5.27 13.89 -2.66
C ILE A 153 -5.10 12.39 -2.89
N ALA A 154 -5.89 11.78 -3.79
CA ALA A 154 -5.78 10.37 -4.13
C ALA A 154 -4.39 10.02 -4.68
N VAL A 155 -3.85 10.84 -5.60
CA VAL A 155 -2.51 10.66 -6.18
C VAL A 155 -1.42 10.79 -5.12
N VAL A 156 -1.46 11.85 -4.30
CA VAL A 156 -0.48 12.05 -3.23
C VAL A 156 -0.54 10.91 -2.21
N ALA A 157 -1.75 10.48 -1.81
CA ALA A 157 -1.96 9.38 -0.90
C ALA A 157 -1.43 8.04 -1.46
N ALA A 158 -1.70 7.76 -2.73
CA ALA A 158 -1.22 6.55 -3.40
C ALA A 158 0.31 6.55 -3.54
N THR A 159 0.92 7.67 -3.93
CA THR A 159 2.39 7.79 -3.98
C THR A 159 3.00 7.61 -2.59
N ALA A 160 2.44 8.23 -1.56
CA ALA A 160 2.91 8.09 -0.18
C ALA A 160 2.76 6.65 0.33
N ALA A 161 1.66 5.97 0.01
CA ALA A 161 1.41 4.58 0.35
C ALA A 161 2.42 3.63 -0.31
N LEU A 162 2.68 3.82 -1.61
CA LEU A 162 3.67 3.03 -2.34
C LEU A 162 5.08 3.29 -1.82
N TRP A 163 5.43 4.54 -1.50
CA TRP A 163 6.70 4.88 -0.87
C TRP A 163 6.83 4.21 0.51
N ALA A 164 5.79 4.31 1.34
CA ALA A 164 5.72 3.68 2.65
C ALA A 164 5.92 2.16 2.57
N ALA A 165 5.36 1.52 1.53
CA ALA A 165 5.50 0.10 1.28
C ALA A 165 6.94 -0.40 1.12
N VAL A 166 7.85 0.47 0.69
CA VAL A 166 9.26 0.13 0.46
C VAL A 166 10.19 0.76 1.52
N ALA A 167 9.83 1.94 2.04
CA ALA A 167 10.67 2.70 2.97
C ALA A 167 10.54 2.21 4.42
N ILE A 168 9.34 1.77 4.83
CA ILE A 168 9.04 1.55 6.24
C ILE A 168 9.62 0.23 6.75
N ARG A 169 10.16 0.29 7.98
CA ARG A 169 10.76 -0.86 8.65
C ARG A 169 10.27 -0.96 10.09
N GLY A 170 9.74 -2.14 10.43
CA GLY A 170 9.29 -2.47 11.78
C GLY A 170 7.77 -2.33 11.97
N PHE A 171 7.28 -2.93 13.04
CA PHE A 171 5.85 -3.01 13.36
C PHE A 171 5.23 -1.64 13.65
N LEU A 172 5.86 -0.83 14.50
CA LEU A 172 5.30 0.45 14.98
C LEU A 172 5.21 1.50 13.87
N THR A 173 6.22 1.57 13.01
CA THR A 173 6.24 2.50 11.87
C THR A 173 5.24 2.08 10.79
N SER A 174 5.05 0.78 10.58
CA SER A 174 3.99 0.24 9.70
C SER A 174 2.60 0.57 10.24
N LEU A 175 2.39 0.46 11.54
CA LEU A 175 1.15 0.84 12.19
C LEU A 175 0.89 2.35 12.04
N ALA A 176 1.88 3.20 12.34
CA ALA A 176 1.77 4.64 12.17
C ALA A 176 1.42 5.02 10.71
N ALA A 177 2.08 4.40 9.73
CA ALA A 177 1.78 4.66 8.32
C ALA A 177 0.40 4.18 7.90
N SER A 178 -0.10 3.05 8.42
CA SER A 178 -1.47 2.61 8.14
C SER A 178 -2.53 3.58 8.67
N LEU A 179 -2.26 4.25 9.79
CA LEU A 179 -3.14 5.30 10.32
C LEU A 179 -3.13 6.52 9.41
N VAL A 180 -1.96 7.00 9.01
CA VAL A 180 -1.80 8.13 8.07
C VAL A 180 -2.45 7.81 6.72
N MET A 181 -2.25 6.61 6.20
CA MET A 181 -2.92 6.15 4.97
C MET A 181 -4.42 6.12 5.15
N GLY A 182 -4.94 5.63 6.29
CA GLY A 182 -6.36 5.68 6.61
C GLY A 182 -6.92 7.10 6.52
N VAL A 183 -6.23 8.08 7.13
CA VAL A 183 -6.65 9.50 7.12
C VAL A 183 -6.63 10.05 5.70
N ALA A 184 -5.62 9.70 4.90
CA ALA A 184 -5.51 10.17 3.53
C ALA A 184 -6.63 9.62 2.64
N VAL A 185 -6.96 8.34 2.77
CA VAL A 185 -8.02 7.70 1.97
C VAL A 185 -9.39 8.18 2.41
N THR A 186 -9.67 8.29 3.72
CA THR A 186 -10.94 8.85 4.20
C THR A 186 -11.07 10.33 3.84
N GLY A 187 -9.99 11.10 3.95
CA GLY A 187 -9.94 12.50 3.55
C GLY A 187 -10.27 12.70 2.07
N MET A 188 -9.71 11.87 1.19
CA MET A 188 -10.06 11.86 -0.24
C MET A 188 -11.56 11.61 -0.46
N HIS A 189 -12.10 10.60 0.24
CA HIS A 189 -13.52 10.24 0.13
C HIS A 189 -14.44 11.37 0.58
N TYR A 190 -14.21 11.96 1.75
CA TYR A 190 -15.03 13.06 2.26
C TYR A 190 -14.87 14.34 1.44
N THR A 191 -13.67 14.60 0.90
CA THR A 191 -13.47 15.71 -0.05
C THR A 191 -14.27 15.48 -1.34
N GLY A 192 -14.28 14.24 -1.85
CA GLY A 192 -15.10 13.86 -2.99
C GLY A 192 -16.60 14.03 -2.72
N MET A 193 -17.06 13.62 -1.54
CA MET A 193 -18.45 13.82 -1.11
C MET A 193 -18.83 15.29 -0.93
N ALA A 194 -17.93 16.13 -0.42
CA ALA A 194 -18.15 17.57 -0.31
C ALA A 194 -18.31 18.26 -1.68
N ALA A 195 -17.81 17.64 -2.76
CA ALA A 195 -17.99 18.14 -4.13
C ALA A 195 -19.40 17.87 -4.69
N VAL A 196 -20.20 17.05 -4.01
CA VAL A 196 -21.49 16.57 -4.51
C VAL A 196 -22.62 17.44 -3.98
N SER A 197 -23.43 17.98 -4.88
CA SER A 197 -24.70 18.64 -4.55
C SER A 197 -25.86 17.85 -5.14
N VAL A 198 -26.80 17.45 -4.29
CA VAL A 198 -27.98 16.66 -4.69
C VAL A 198 -29.13 17.59 -5.03
N HIS A 199 -29.61 17.56 -6.28
CA HIS A 199 -30.83 18.25 -6.68
C HIS A 199 -31.94 17.22 -6.89
N LEU A 200 -32.88 17.14 -5.94
CA LEU A 200 -34.08 16.31 -6.04
C LEU A 200 -35.12 17.02 -6.91
N HIS A 201 -35.60 16.36 -7.96
CA HIS A 201 -36.74 16.85 -8.74
C HIS A 201 -38.03 16.63 -7.93
N GLY A 202 -38.84 17.69 -7.79
CA GLY A 202 -40.01 17.69 -6.91
C GLY A 202 -41.16 16.81 -7.40
N ALA A 203 -41.71 16.04 -6.44
CA ALA A 203 -43.04 15.42 -6.33
C ALA A 203 -43.55 14.45 -7.42
N ALA A 204 -44.09 13.32 -6.92
CA ALA A 204 -45.02 12.37 -7.53
C ALA A 204 -44.44 11.23 -8.39
N GLY A 205 -44.20 10.09 -7.74
CA GLY A 205 -44.09 8.77 -8.37
C GLY A 205 -44.07 7.69 -7.28
N ALA A 206 -45.03 6.76 -7.34
CA ALA A 206 -45.40 5.79 -6.30
C ALA A 206 -44.23 5.00 -5.64
N PRO A 207 -44.41 4.49 -4.41
CA PRO A 207 -43.40 3.65 -3.77
C PRO A 207 -43.37 2.29 -4.46
N ASP A 208 -42.48 2.13 -5.45
CA ASP A 208 -42.16 0.79 -5.96
C ASP A 208 -41.52 -0.01 -4.82
N SER A 209 -42.28 -1.01 -4.36
CA SER A 209 -41.90 -2.06 -3.43
C SER A 209 -40.77 -2.92 -4.02
N GLY A 210 -39.56 -2.36 -4.05
CA GLY A 210 -38.31 -3.07 -4.25
C GLY A 210 -37.52 -3.08 -2.95
N ASP A 211 -36.93 -4.24 -2.64
CA ASP A 211 -36.16 -4.51 -1.43
C ASP A 211 -35.25 -3.35 -1.03
N SER A 212 -35.30 -3.00 0.26
CA SER A 212 -34.51 -1.93 0.87
C SER A 212 -33.04 -2.06 0.47
N ALA A 213 -32.44 -1.07 -0.17
CA ALA A 213 -31.10 -1.20 -0.74
C ALA A 213 -29.96 -1.55 0.25
N HIS A 214 -30.19 -1.37 1.55
CA HIS A 214 -29.35 -1.91 2.62
C HIS A 214 -29.25 -3.45 2.56
N SER A 215 -30.29 -4.15 2.08
CA SER A 215 -30.37 -5.60 2.00
C SER A 215 -29.39 -6.20 0.98
N LEU A 216 -28.97 -5.45 -0.05
CA LEU A 216 -28.03 -5.92 -1.07
C LEU A 216 -26.59 -5.49 -0.81
N LEU A 217 -26.39 -4.29 -0.25
CA LEU A 217 -25.05 -3.80 0.08
C LEU A 217 -24.44 -4.50 1.29
N LEU A 218 -25.22 -4.72 2.36
CA LEU A 218 -24.70 -5.35 3.58
C LEU A 218 -24.14 -6.76 3.32
N PRO A 219 -24.82 -7.66 2.56
CA PRO A 219 -24.24 -8.95 2.20
C PRO A 219 -22.99 -8.86 1.34
N MET A 220 -22.90 -7.85 0.46
CA MET A 220 -21.74 -7.69 -0.41
C MET A 220 -20.49 -7.23 0.36
N LEU A 221 -20.65 -6.50 1.47
CA LEU A 221 -19.55 -6.15 2.38
C LEU A 221 -18.96 -7.39 3.09
N ILE A 222 -19.74 -8.46 3.28
CA ILE A 222 -19.30 -9.67 4.00
C ILE A 222 -18.07 -10.27 3.32
N GLY A 223 -18.04 -10.36 2.00
CA GLY A 223 -16.93 -10.96 1.25
C GLY A 223 -15.58 -10.28 1.55
N PRO A 224 -15.44 -8.97 1.28
CA PRO A 224 -14.21 -8.23 1.55
C PRO A 224 -13.85 -8.16 3.04
N VAL A 225 -14.82 -8.09 3.94
CA VAL A 225 -14.57 -8.11 5.40
C VAL A 225 -14.01 -9.47 5.84
N LEU A 226 -14.63 -10.57 5.40
CA LEU A 226 -14.13 -11.92 5.68
C LEU A 226 -12.75 -12.13 5.08
N PHE A 227 -12.52 -11.63 3.86
CA PHE A 227 -11.20 -11.68 3.23
C PHE A 227 -10.14 -10.95 4.07
N LEU A 228 -10.45 -9.73 4.55
CA LEU A 228 -9.53 -8.97 5.42
C LEU A 228 -9.29 -9.69 6.75
N ALA A 229 -10.32 -10.32 7.33
CA ALA A 229 -10.17 -11.10 8.55
C ALA A 229 -9.26 -12.32 8.33
N LEU A 230 -9.46 -13.07 7.25
CA LEU A 230 -8.63 -14.21 6.88
C LEU A 230 -7.19 -13.79 6.55
N ALA A 231 -7.01 -12.71 5.80
CA ALA A 231 -5.68 -12.15 5.54
C ALA A 231 -4.99 -11.71 6.84
N GLY A 232 -5.75 -11.12 7.78
CA GLY A 232 -5.27 -10.77 9.11
C GLY A 232 -4.83 -11.98 9.93
N VAL A 233 -5.60 -13.06 9.91
CA VAL A 233 -5.22 -14.34 10.52
C VAL A 233 -3.93 -14.87 9.90
N VAL A 234 -3.85 -14.95 8.58
CA VAL A 234 -2.63 -15.41 7.86
C VAL A 234 -1.40 -14.57 8.23
N VAL A 235 -1.54 -13.25 8.31
CA VAL A 235 -0.46 -12.34 8.71
C VAL A 235 -0.10 -12.47 10.19
N MET A 236 -1.08 -12.74 11.07
CA MET A 236 -0.87 -12.87 12.52
C MET A 236 -0.17 -14.18 12.88
N PHE A 237 -0.56 -15.28 12.25
CA PHE A 237 0.10 -16.58 12.40
C PHE A 237 1.44 -16.66 11.66
N ASP A 238 1.83 -15.59 10.98
CA ASP A 238 3.13 -15.52 10.37
C ASP A 238 4.24 -15.41 11.43
N PRO A 239 5.22 -16.33 11.44
CA PRO A 239 6.25 -16.41 12.47
C PRO A 239 7.14 -15.15 12.62
N MET A 240 7.09 -14.21 11.66
CA MET A 240 7.73 -12.89 11.81
C MET A 240 7.16 -12.04 12.96
N LEU A 241 5.93 -12.31 13.41
CA LEU A 241 5.35 -11.69 14.60
C LEU A 241 5.73 -12.40 15.91
N VAL A 242 5.95 -13.72 15.84
CA VAL A 242 6.22 -14.57 17.00
C VAL A 242 7.70 -14.56 17.38
N LEU A 243 8.61 -14.46 16.42
CA LEU A 243 10.06 -14.45 16.69
C LEU A 243 10.63 -13.06 17.00
N GLY A 244 9.86 -11.99 16.77
CA GLY A 244 10.33 -10.62 16.98
C GLY A 244 11.51 -10.25 16.07
N ASP A 245 11.60 -8.98 15.70
CA ASP A 245 12.71 -8.44 14.90
C ASP A 245 14.12 -8.64 15.56
N GLY A 246 14.20 -9.22 16.77
CA GLY A 246 15.44 -9.45 17.52
C GLY A 246 16.14 -10.79 17.28
N ASP A 247 15.41 -11.88 17.02
CA ASP A 247 16.03 -13.22 17.01
C ASP A 247 16.61 -13.63 15.65
N TRP A 248 16.11 -13.06 14.54
CA TRP A 248 16.72 -13.29 13.22
C TRP A 248 18.12 -12.67 13.12
N ASN A 249 18.31 -11.47 13.68
CA ASN A 249 19.62 -10.82 13.67
C ASN A 249 20.62 -11.54 14.61
N ARG A 250 20.15 -12.15 15.70
CA ARG A 250 20.97 -13.01 16.57
C ARG A 250 21.31 -14.36 15.95
N THR A 251 20.37 -15.02 15.27
CA THR A 251 20.61 -16.33 14.63
C THR A 251 21.50 -16.20 13.39
N ALA A 252 21.39 -15.12 12.63
CA ALA A 252 22.32 -14.80 11.54
C ALA A 252 23.72 -14.41 12.06
N SER A 253 23.79 -13.67 13.17
CA SER A 253 25.05 -13.32 13.86
C SER A 253 25.71 -14.54 14.53
N GLY A 254 24.94 -15.49 15.05
CA GLY A 254 25.44 -16.65 15.79
C GLY A 254 26.06 -17.74 14.91
N ARG A 255 25.88 -17.68 13.59
CA ARG A 255 26.55 -18.59 12.63
C ARG A 255 27.96 -18.14 12.23
N ARG A 256 28.46 -17.00 12.74
CA ARG A 256 29.81 -16.48 12.45
C ARG A 256 30.69 -16.33 13.69
N THR A 257 30.50 -17.15 14.72
CA THR A 257 31.52 -17.31 15.76
C THR A 257 32.39 -18.51 15.37
N PRO A 258 33.67 -18.33 15.00
CA PRO A 258 34.59 -19.45 14.90
C PRO A 258 34.64 -20.11 16.29
N ALA A 259 34.53 -21.43 16.36
CA ALA A 259 34.74 -22.15 17.60
C ALA A 259 36.12 -21.76 18.19
N PRO A 260 36.22 -21.31 19.44
CA PRO A 260 37.51 -21.05 20.07
C PRO A 260 38.19 -22.40 20.27
N GLY A 261 39.13 -22.75 19.39
CA GLY A 261 39.90 -24.00 19.49
C GLY A 261 40.35 -24.63 18.17
N ALA A 262 39.99 -24.09 17.00
CA ALA A 262 40.54 -24.60 15.74
C ALA A 262 41.94 -24.02 15.51
N GLU A 263 42.98 -24.73 15.96
CA GLU A 263 44.36 -24.48 15.56
C GLU A 263 44.47 -24.45 14.03
N PRO A 264 45.16 -23.45 13.44
CA PRO A 264 45.46 -23.48 12.02
C PRO A 264 46.41 -24.66 11.73
N PRO A 265 46.21 -25.43 10.64
CA PRO A 265 47.10 -26.53 10.31
C PRO A 265 48.53 -26.00 10.10
N ALA A 266 49.46 -26.52 10.90
CA ALA A 266 50.88 -26.21 10.81
C ALA A 266 51.42 -26.62 9.44
N TRP A 267 51.70 -25.64 8.59
CA TRP A 267 52.38 -25.86 7.33
C TRP A 267 53.87 -26.12 7.63
N SER A 268 54.27 -27.39 7.62
CA SER A 268 55.67 -27.80 7.77
C SER A 268 56.43 -27.46 6.48
N GLY A 269 57.05 -26.28 6.46
CA GLY A 269 57.98 -25.90 5.41
C GLY A 269 59.30 -26.65 5.54
N SER A 270 59.61 -27.52 4.58
CA SER A 270 60.97 -27.96 4.31
C SER A 270 61.22 -28.00 2.81
N ALA A 271 62.36 -27.43 2.42
CA ALA A 271 63.00 -27.44 1.12
C ALA A 271 62.47 -26.43 0.07
N PHE A 272 62.94 -25.19 0.17
CA PHE A 272 63.59 -24.55 -0.97
C PHE A 272 64.65 -23.56 -0.47
N GLU A 273 65.90 -23.95 -0.68
CA GLU A 273 67.11 -23.21 -0.35
C GLU A 273 67.27 -22.04 -1.35
N ALA A 274 67.30 -20.80 -0.83
CA ALA A 274 67.51 -19.60 -1.63
C ALA A 274 69.01 -19.27 -1.69
N PRO A 275 69.62 -19.00 -2.87
CA PRO A 275 71.03 -18.64 -2.94
C PRO A 275 71.27 -17.23 -2.38
N ARG A 276 72.26 -17.13 -1.49
CA ARG A 276 72.76 -15.87 -0.90
C ARG A 276 73.24 -14.92 -2.01
N ARG A 277 72.63 -13.74 -2.08
CA ARG A 277 73.05 -12.65 -2.96
C ARG A 277 74.22 -11.89 -2.33
N THR A 278 75.44 -12.25 -2.70
CA THR A 278 76.68 -11.54 -2.36
C THR A 278 76.89 -10.33 -3.27
N GLY A 279 77.28 -9.21 -2.67
CA GLY A 279 78.14 -8.20 -3.30
C GLY A 279 77.49 -7.24 -4.30
N ARG A 280 76.97 -6.10 -3.81
CA ARG A 280 76.87 -4.89 -4.63
C ARG A 280 77.95 -3.91 -4.16
N ARG A 281 79.05 -3.85 -4.91
CA ARG A 281 80.06 -2.78 -4.86
C ARG A 281 80.29 -2.25 -6.27
N ALA A 282 80.74 -1.00 -6.32
CA ALA A 282 81.18 -0.20 -7.46
C ALA A 282 80.07 0.59 -8.19
N TYR A 283 79.85 1.81 -7.69
CA TYR A 283 79.60 2.97 -8.54
C TYR A 283 80.70 3.99 -8.20
N GLU A 284 81.57 4.29 -9.16
CA GLU A 284 82.32 5.55 -9.23
C GLU A 284 82.64 5.87 -10.70
N PRO A 285 82.89 7.16 -11.01
CA PRO A 285 82.50 7.79 -12.27
C PRO A 285 83.70 8.12 -13.19
N GLY A 286 83.43 8.43 -14.45
CA GLY A 286 84.36 9.20 -15.27
C GLY A 286 84.20 9.03 -16.77
N GLY A 287 84.08 10.15 -17.48
CA GLY A 287 84.71 10.27 -18.80
C GLY A 287 83.91 10.85 -19.97
N THR A 288 83.91 12.18 -20.06
CA THR A 288 84.19 12.98 -21.28
C THR A 288 83.29 12.90 -22.52
N GLY A 289 82.75 14.07 -22.93
CA GLY A 289 82.20 14.30 -24.27
C GLY A 289 81.72 15.74 -24.47
N ARG A 290 82.64 16.61 -24.90
CA ARG A 290 82.54 18.07 -25.15
C ARG A 290 82.03 18.36 -26.58
N ARG A 291 81.33 19.49 -26.78
CA ARG A 291 81.36 20.47 -27.92
C ARG A 291 79.95 21.05 -28.16
N ASP A 292 79.70 22.32 -27.88
CA ASP A 292 80.07 23.56 -28.61
C ASP A 292 79.07 23.84 -29.76
N GLY A 293 78.40 24.99 -29.69
CA GLY A 293 77.48 25.52 -30.71
C GLY A 293 76.38 26.38 -30.12
#